data_AF-A0A2W4Z743-F1
#
_entry.id   AF-A0A2W4Z743-F1
#
_cell.length_a   1.000
_cell.length_b   1.000
_cell.length_c   1.000
_cell.angle_alpha   90.00
_cell.angle_beta   90.00
_cell.angle_gamma   90.00
#
_symmetry.space_group_name_H-M   'P 1'
#
loop_
_entity.id
_entity.type
_entity.pdbx_description
1 polymer ?
#
loop_
_entity_poly.entity_id
_entity_poly.type
_entity_poly.pdbx_seq_one_letter_code
_entity_poly.pdbx_strand_id
1 'polypeptide(L)' 'MFALAFQLLLYMAAVAGIVGGTLGMIFFAGGAMNKARPPEMRRRRWALAALCLGGIVASAVLGFVGIPAILYLAQQ' A
#
# COMPACT_ATOMS: atom_id res chain seq x y z
N MET A 1 -11.10 -12.43 -24.60
CA MET A 1 -11.96 -12.28 -23.41
C MET A 1 -11.23 -12.54 -22.09
N PHE A 2 -10.49 -13.66 -21.95
CA PHE A 2 -9.70 -13.97 -20.74
C PHE A 2 -8.65 -12.91 -20.34
N ALA A 3 -7.91 -12.35 -21.30
CA ALA A 3 -6.88 -11.35 -21.03
C ALA A 3 -7.43 -10.06 -20.37
N LEU A 4 -8.59 -9.58 -20.81
CA LEU A 4 -9.23 -8.38 -20.25
C LEU A 4 -9.70 -8.61 -18.80
N ALA A 5 -10.32 -9.77 -18.54
CA ALA A 5 -10.76 -10.13 -17.20
C ALA A 5 -9.59 -10.22 -16.21
N PHE A 6 -8.46 -10.81 -16.64
CA PHE A 6 -7.25 -10.90 -15.84
C PHE A 6 -6.66 -9.53 -15.53
N GLN A 7 -6.56 -8.64 -16.53
CA GLN A 7 -6.08 -7.27 -16.32
C GLN A 7 -6.98 -6.48 -15.37
N LEU A 8 -8.30 -6.64 -15.49
CA LEU A 8 -9.26 -6.00 -14.58
C LEU A 8 -9.09 -6.49 -13.14
N LEU A 9 -8.90 -7.81 -12.94
CA LEU A 9 -8.67 -8.38 -11.60
C LEU A 9 -7.38 -7.83 -10.97
N LEU A 10 -6.29 -7.76 -11.74
CA LEU A 10 -5.04 -7.17 -11.27
C LEU A 10 -5.20 -5.70 -10.90
N TYR A 11 -5.90 -4.93 -11.73
CA TYR A 11 -6.21 -3.54 -11.45
C TYR A 11 -7.02 -3.38 -10.16
N MET A 12 -8.09 -4.16 -10.00
CA MET A 12 -8.93 -4.11 -8.80
C MET A 12 -8.17 -4.57 -7.54
N ALA A 13 -7.25 -5.53 -7.65
CA ALA A 13 -6.39 -5.93 -6.55
C ALA A 13 -5.44 -4.79 -6.12
N ALA A 14 -4.86 -4.07 -7.07
CA ALA A 14 -4.03 -2.91 -6.78
C ALA A 14 -4.83 -1.79 -6.09
N VAL A 15 -6.04 -1.50 -6.60
CA VAL A 15 -6.96 -0.52 -5.98
C VAL A 15 -7.32 -0.93 -4.56
N ALA A 16 -7.70 -2.20 -4.34
CA ALA A 16 -8.03 -2.72 -3.02
C ALA A 16 -6.85 -2.61 -2.05
N GLY A 17 -5.62 -2.87 -2.52
CA GLY A 17 -4.40 -2.70 -1.73
C GLY A 17 -4.17 -1.26 -1.28
N ILE A 18 -4.31 -0.28 -2.18
CA ILE A 18 -4.15 1.13 -1.86
C ILE A 18 -5.24 1.62 -0.91
N VAL A 19 -6.51 1.27 -1.17
CA VAL A 19 -7.64 1.65 -0.31
C VAL A 19 -7.48 1.03 1.08
N GLY A 20 -7.25 -0.28 1.15
CA GLY A 20 -7.06 -1.01 2.40
C GLY A 20 -5.85 -0.51 3.18
N GLY A 21 -4.73 -0.27 2.51
CA GLY A 21 -3.52 0.31 3.11
C GLY A 21 -3.77 1.72 3.67
N THR A 22 -4.50 2.56 2.94
CA THR A 22 -4.81 3.93 3.37
C THR A 22 -5.75 3.93 4.58
N LEU A 23 -6.83 3.14 4.54
CA LEU A 23 -7.76 2.99 5.66
C LEU A 23 -7.05 2.43 6.90
N GLY A 24 -6.23 1.40 6.72
CA GLY A 24 -5.40 0.81 7.78
C GLY A 24 -4.45 1.84 8.38
N MET A 25 -3.75 2.60 7.54
CA MET A 25 -2.83 3.66 7.97
C MET A 25 -3.55 4.69 8.85
N ILE A 26 -4.70 5.22 8.40
CA ILE A 26 -5.48 6.21 9.16
C ILE A 26 -5.96 5.62 10.49
N PHE A 27 -6.51 4.40 10.46
CA PHE A 27 -7.02 3.73 11.67
C PHE A 27 -5.93 3.49 12.72
N PHE A 28 -4.78 2.97 12.29
CA PHE A 28 -3.66 2.70 13.19
C PHE A 28 -3.00 3.99 13.67
N ALA A 29 -2.78 4.97 12.78
CA ALA A 29 -2.19 6.27 13.14
C ALA A 29 -3.06 7.01 14.18
N GLY A 30 -4.37 7.12 13.94
CA GLY A 30 -5.29 7.74 14.89
C GLY A 30 -5.28 7.01 16.24
N GLY A 31 -5.25 5.67 16.22
CA GLY A 31 -5.15 4.87 17.43
C GLY A 31 -3.82 4.99 18.17
N ALA A 32 -2.74 5.35 17.48
CA ALA A 32 -1.40 5.53 18.04
C ALA A 32 -1.21 6.92 18.67
N MET A 33 -1.92 7.92 18.14
CA MET A 33 -1.97 9.29 18.66
C MET A 33 -2.88 9.43 19.89
N ASN A 34 -3.79 8.48 20.12
CA ASN A 34 -4.69 8.52 21.27
C ASN A 34 -3.93 8.34 22.61
N LYS A 35 -3.81 9.43 23.38
CA LYS A 35 -3.13 9.46 24.69
C LYS A 35 -3.83 8.65 25.78
N ALA A 36 -5.13 8.34 25.64
CA ALA A 36 -5.86 7.53 26.60
C ALA A 36 -5.40 6.05 26.60
N ARG A 37 -4.63 5.63 25.58
CA ARG A 37 -4.12 4.26 25.46
C ARG A 37 -2.74 4.10 26.07
N PRO A 38 -2.43 2.90 26.62
CA PRO A 38 -1.11 2.61 27.14
C PRO A 38 -0.03 2.77 26.07
N PRO A 39 1.17 3.24 26.45
CA PRO A 39 2.23 3.59 25.52
C PRO A 39 2.70 2.40 24.66
N GLU A 40 2.66 1.18 25.19
CA GLU A 40 3.02 -0.03 24.42
C GLU A 40 2.05 -0.26 23.25
N MET A 41 0.74 -0.14 23.50
CA MET A 41 -0.28 -0.30 22.47
C MET A 41 -0.16 0.79 21.40
N ARG A 42 0.18 2.03 21.80
CA ARG A 42 0.44 3.13 20.87
C ARG A 42 1.64 2.84 19.97
N ARG A 43 2.74 2.33 20.51
CA ARG A 43 3.93 1.94 19.72
C ARG A 43 3.61 0.86 18.69
N ARG A 44 2.88 -0.19 19.09
CA ARG A 44 2.44 -1.24 18.16
C ARG A 44 1.60 -0.68 17.02
N ARG A 45 0.68 0.26 17.32
CA ARG A 45 -0.14 0.92 16.30
C ARG A 45 0.68 1.83 15.38
N TRP A 46 1.67 2.54 15.90
CA TRP A 46 2.61 3.28 15.06
C TRP A 46 3.38 2.37 14.10
N ALA A 47 3.82 1.20 14.57
CA ALA A 47 4.48 0.21 13.71
C ALA A 47 3.55 -0.30 12.60
N LEU A 48 2.29 -0.60 12.92
CA LEU A 48 1.30 -1.01 11.92
C LEU A 48 0.98 0.11 10.92
N ALA A 49 0.85 1.35 11.38
CA ALA A 49 0.65 2.51 10.50
C ALA A 49 1.85 2.71 9.56
N ALA A 50 3.08 2.54 10.07
CA ALA A 50 4.30 2.62 9.28
C ALA A 50 4.38 1.50 8.24
N LEU A 51 3.93 0.28 8.57
CA LEU A 51 3.85 -0.83 7.60
C LEU A 51 2.85 -0.52 6.48
N CYS A 52 1.67 0.01 6.81
CA CYS A 52 0.69 0.43 5.80
C CYS A 52 1.27 1.53 4.89
N LEU A 53 1.90 2.55 5.47
CA LEU A 53 2.54 3.62 4.70
C LEU A 53 3.67 3.10 3.83
N GLY A 54 4.53 2.22 4.38
CA GLY A 54 5.61 1.57 3.65
C GLY A 54 5.10 0.76 2.46
N GLY A 55 4.00 0.02 2.62
CA GLY A 55 3.36 -0.69 1.52
C GLY A 55 2.86 0.23 0.40
N ILE A 56 2.25 1.37 0.74
CA ILE A 56 1.80 2.37 -0.24
C ILE A 56 3.00 2.95 -1.00
N VAL A 57 4.05 3.37 -0.29
CA VAL A 57 5.26 3.95 -0.89
C VAL A 57 5.95 2.92 -1.78
N ALA A 58 6.12 1.69 -1.31
CA ALA A 58 6.71 0.61 -2.11
C ALA A 58 5.90 0.36 -3.39
N SER A 59 4.56 0.37 -3.30
CA SER A 59 3.68 0.21 -4.47
C SER A 59 3.85 1.36 -5.47
N ALA A 60 3.93 2.60 -4.99
CA ALA A 60 4.13 3.78 -5.83
C ALA A 60 5.51 3.75 -6.53
N VAL A 61 6.57 3.38 -5.80
CA VAL A 61 7.92 3.25 -6.36
C VAL A 61 7.98 2.16 -7.41
N LEU A 62 7.38 0.99 -7.15
CA LEU A 62 7.32 -0.10 -8.13
C LEU A 62 6.55 0.31 -9.39
N GLY A 63 5.46 1.09 -9.27
CA GLY A 63 4.77 1.64 -10.43
C GLY A 63 5.62 2.65 -11.19
N PHE A 64 6.26 3.57 -10.49
CA PHE A 64 7.04 4.66 -11.09
C PHE A 64 8.33 4.16 -11.77
N VAL A 65 9.04 3.22 -11.15
CA VAL A 65 10.32 2.68 -11.66
C VAL A 65 10.10 1.44 -12.53
N GLY A 66 9.12 0.60 -12.19
CA GLY A 66 8.86 -0.65 -12.89
C GLY A 66 8.33 -0.44 -14.31
N ILE A 67 7.45 0.53 -14.54
CA ILE A 67 6.94 0.80 -15.89
C ILE A 67 8.07 1.20 -16.85
N PRO A 68 8.93 2.21 -16.55
CA PRO A 68 10.09 2.51 -17.38
C PRO A 68 11.05 1.33 -17.56
N ALA A 69 11.31 0.55 -16.51
CA ALA A 69 12.20 -0.61 -16.60
C ALA A 69 11.66 -1.69 -17.56
N ILE A 70 10.36 -1.98 -17.49
CA ILE A 70 9.70 -2.92 -18.42
C ILE A 70 9.76 -2.39 -19.85
N LEU A 71 9.47 -1.10 -20.06
CA LEU A 71 9.53 -0.48 -21.39
C LEU A 71 10.95 -0.51 -21.97
N TYR A 72 11.96 -0.22 -21.15
CA TYR A 72 13.36 -0.28 -21.56
C TYR A 72 13.76 -1.70 -21.99
N LEU A 73 13.40 -2.72 -21.21
CA LEU A 73 13.67 -4.12 -21.54
C LEU A 73 12.89 -4.60 -22.78
N ALA A 74 11.69 -4.08 -23.01
CA ALA A 74 10.89 -4.43 -24.18
C ALA A 74 11.39 -3.80 -25.49
N GLN A 75 12.24 -2.76 -25.40
CA GLN A 75 12.86 -2.11 -26.56
C GLN A 75 14.22 -2.72 -26.95
N GLN A 76 14.77 -3.64 -26.14
CA GLN A 76 15.95 -4.44 -26.48
C GLN A 76 15.57 -5.63 -27.37
#